data_AF-A0A931AQ81-F1
#
_entry.id   AF-A0A931AQ81-F1
#
_cell.length_a   1.000
_cell.length_b   1.000
_cell.length_c   1.000
_cell.angle_alpha   90.00
_cell.angle_beta   90.00
_cell.angle_gamma   90.00
#
_symmetry.space_group_name_H-M   'P 1'
#
loop_
_entity.id
_entity.type
_entity.pdbx_description
1 polymer ?
#
loop_
_entity_poly.entity_id
_entity_poly.type
_entity_poly.pdbx_seq_one_letter_code
_entity_poly.pdbx_strand_id
1 'polypeptide(L)'
;LRGLDDAITWTSRLKVTSVLHALPPPRTGRSGRPRTKGARLGTPADLAAAGTWRTTRVRRYGRTDTVQISETTCLWYGPFRAQTIRVILVRDTHPRTRDGDDRGYGLPLITTDLHSPAEDLIARYAARWCIEVAFFDARQSLGVGQARNRTRLAVERTVPFGMICLSLTILWYAIHGHSPRRHRRTTGTSPLVHHQDRTVLRRHGDQAPPRHHRRTFSAPSPLPGHTRRNPGRPRSLGRRRNMINHKCETREMI
;
A
#
# COMPACT_ATOMS: atom_id res chain seq x y z
N LEU A 1 8.67 -2.36 10.85
CA LEU A 1 7.80 -2.52 12.04
C LEU A 1 8.68 -3.08 13.14
N ARG A 2 8.73 -2.47 14.32
CA ARG A 2 9.47 -2.98 15.48
C ARG A 2 8.53 -2.99 16.68
N GLY A 3 8.63 -4.01 17.54
CA GLY A 3 7.86 -4.09 18.78
C GLY A 3 6.36 -4.12 18.54
N LEU A 4 5.89 -4.88 17.54
CA LEU A 4 4.46 -5.20 17.49
C LEU A 4 4.13 -6.04 18.71
N ASP A 5 2.98 -5.74 19.32
CA ASP A 5 2.37 -6.60 20.32
C ASP A 5 2.11 -7.98 19.73
N ASP A 6 2.30 -9.04 20.52
CA ASP A 6 2.08 -10.42 20.10
C ASP A 6 0.62 -10.69 19.70
N ALA A 7 -0.33 -9.86 20.17
CA ALA A 7 -1.73 -9.90 19.74
C ALA A 7 -1.96 -9.33 18.33
N ILE A 8 -0.98 -8.63 17.75
CA ILE A 8 -1.13 -7.97 16.45
C ILE A 8 -0.38 -8.77 15.39
N THR A 9 -1.16 -9.24 14.42
CA THR A 9 -0.64 -9.83 13.19
C THR A 9 -0.65 -8.81 12.06
N TRP A 10 0.45 -8.75 11.30
CA TRP A 10 0.57 -7.92 10.13
C TRP A 10 0.70 -8.75 8.86
N THR A 11 -0.12 -8.45 7.85
CA THR A 11 -0.07 -9.07 6.52
C THR A 11 0.00 -8.00 5.44
N SER A 12 0.89 -8.17 4.46
CA SER A 12 1.03 -7.25 3.33
C SER A 12 1.55 -7.95 2.07
N ARG A 13 1.63 -7.22 0.95
CA ARG A 13 2.35 -7.71 -0.23
C ARG A 13 3.85 -7.53 -0.06
N LEU A 14 4.58 -8.57 -0.44
CA LEU A 14 6.03 -8.52 -0.50
C LEU A 14 6.46 -7.86 -1.80
N LYS A 15 7.42 -6.92 -1.71
CA LYS A 15 7.97 -6.28 -2.90
C LYS A 15 8.78 -7.30 -3.70
N VAL A 16 8.65 -7.30 -5.03
CA VAL A 16 9.32 -8.25 -5.95
C VAL A 16 10.86 -8.26 -5.77
N THR A 17 11.47 -7.12 -5.42
CA THR A 17 12.92 -7.00 -5.22
C THR A 17 13.36 -7.28 -3.77
N SER A 18 12.50 -7.81 -2.92
CA SER A 18 12.82 -8.02 -1.50
C SER A 18 13.73 -9.23 -1.36
N VAL A 19 14.87 -9.03 -0.70
CA VAL A 19 15.78 -10.14 -0.38
C VAL A 19 15.45 -10.72 0.98
N LEU A 20 15.25 -12.04 1.00
CA LEU A 20 14.90 -12.83 2.16
C LEU A 20 16.10 -13.65 2.63
N HIS A 21 16.11 -13.95 3.92
CA HIS A 21 17.15 -14.72 4.59
C HIS A 21 16.53 -15.85 5.40
N ALA A 22 17.29 -16.93 5.60
CA ALA A 22 16.94 -17.96 6.55
C ALA A 22 17.01 -17.43 7.99
N LEU A 23 16.38 -18.13 8.91
CA LEU A 23 16.43 -17.84 10.33
C LEU A 23 17.88 -17.87 10.85
N PRO A 24 18.20 -17.10 11.91
CA PRO A 24 19.52 -17.14 12.50
C PRO A 24 19.88 -18.57 12.93
N PRO A 25 21.09 -19.06 12.61
CA PRO A 25 21.51 -20.38 13.03
C PRO A 25 21.67 -20.43 14.55
N PRO A 26 21.65 -21.64 15.15
CA PRO A 26 21.94 -21.84 16.56
C PRO A 26 23.28 -21.19 16.97
N ARG A 27 23.37 -20.78 18.23
CA ARG A 27 24.63 -20.24 18.77
C ARG A 27 25.72 -21.30 18.70
N THR A 28 26.88 -20.93 18.18
CA THR A 28 28.02 -21.84 17.97
C THR A 28 28.94 -21.98 19.20
N GLY A 29 28.60 -21.35 20.33
CA GLY A 29 29.39 -21.37 21.57
C GLY A 29 30.71 -20.58 21.53
N ARG A 30 31.10 -20.02 20.38
CA ARG A 30 32.33 -19.23 20.24
C ARG A 30 32.15 -17.80 20.75
N SER A 31 33.23 -17.22 21.27
CA SER A 31 33.27 -15.80 21.64
C SER A 31 33.01 -14.92 20.41
N GLY A 32 32.06 -14.01 20.52
CA GLY A 32 31.67 -13.09 19.45
C GLY A 32 30.17 -12.81 19.39
N ARG A 33 29.78 -11.80 18.59
CA ARG A 33 28.37 -11.44 18.40
C ARG A 33 27.62 -12.56 17.65
N PRO A 34 26.52 -13.11 18.21
CA PRO A 34 25.73 -14.13 17.52
C PRO A 34 25.21 -13.63 16.17
N ARG A 35 25.15 -14.54 15.18
CA ARG A 35 24.59 -14.22 13.87
C ARG A 35 23.10 -13.91 14.01
N THR A 36 22.69 -12.75 13.50
CA THR A 36 21.29 -12.30 13.53
C THR A 36 20.49 -12.74 12.30
N LYS A 37 21.14 -13.29 11.27
CA LYS A 37 20.51 -13.78 10.04
C LYS A 37 21.21 -15.04 9.52
N GLY A 38 20.43 -15.93 8.93
CA GLY A 38 20.92 -17.13 8.24
C GLY A 38 21.41 -16.85 6.81
N ALA A 39 21.46 -17.91 6.01
CA ALA A 39 21.82 -17.85 4.60
C ALA A 39 20.85 -16.95 3.81
N ARG A 40 21.30 -16.41 2.68
CA ARG A 40 20.43 -15.66 1.76
C ARG A 40 19.54 -16.65 1.00
N LEU A 41 18.23 -16.47 1.07
CA LEU A 41 17.26 -17.27 0.32
C LEU A 41 16.93 -16.67 -1.05
N GLY A 42 17.16 -15.37 -1.23
CA GLY A 42 16.96 -14.69 -2.51
C GLY A 42 15.69 -13.84 -2.53
N THR A 43 15.15 -13.65 -3.72
CA THR A 43 13.92 -12.89 -4.01
C THR A 43 12.69 -13.79 -3.92
N PRO A 44 11.45 -13.24 -3.97
CA PRO A 44 10.24 -14.06 -4.00
C PRO A 44 10.16 -14.95 -5.25
N ALA A 45 10.81 -14.56 -6.36
CA ALA A 45 10.91 -15.39 -7.56
C ALA A 45 11.84 -16.58 -7.34
N ASP A 46 12.98 -16.37 -6.67
CA ASP A 46 13.89 -17.46 -6.30
C ASP A 46 13.19 -18.45 -5.36
N LEU A 47 12.41 -17.94 -4.39
CA LEU A 47 11.57 -18.78 -3.53
C LEU A 47 10.46 -19.52 -4.31
N ALA A 48 9.85 -18.89 -5.31
CA ALA A 48 8.84 -19.54 -6.15
C ALA A 48 9.43 -20.70 -6.96
N ALA A 49 10.65 -20.53 -7.46
CA ALA A 49 11.36 -21.53 -8.25
C ALA A 49 11.81 -22.73 -7.39
N ALA A 50 12.28 -22.49 -6.17
CA ALA A 50 12.74 -23.53 -5.25
C ALA A 50 11.61 -24.14 -4.38
N GLY A 51 10.46 -23.47 -4.29
CA GLY A 51 9.40 -23.81 -3.36
C GLY A 51 8.57 -25.03 -3.76
N THR A 52 8.11 -25.78 -2.77
CA THR A 52 7.07 -26.81 -2.96
C THR A 52 5.70 -26.14 -3.05
N TRP A 53 4.91 -26.55 -4.04
CA TRP A 53 3.59 -25.99 -4.30
C TRP A 53 2.50 -27.00 -3.93
N ARG A 54 1.49 -26.54 -3.18
CA ARG A 54 0.28 -27.32 -2.89
C ARG A 54 -0.94 -26.65 -3.49
N THR A 55 -1.82 -27.43 -4.10
CA THR A 55 -3.09 -26.94 -4.65
C THR A 55 -4.13 -26.87 -3.53
N THR A 56 -4.85 -25.76 -3.43
CA THR A 56 -5.93 -25.56 -2.45
C THR A 56 -7.02 -24.66 -3.02
N ARG A 57 -8.14 -24.55 -2.30
CA ARG A 57 -9.27 -23.67 -2.65
C ARG A 57 -9.30 -22.50 -1.69
N VAL A 58 -9.40 -21.29 -2.23
CA VAL A 58 -9.46 -20.06 -1.44
C VAL A 58 -10.67 -19.23 -1.84
N ARG A 59 -11.39 -18.70 -0.86
CA ARG A 59 -12.50 -17.78 -1.08
C ARG A 59 -11.97 -16.35 -1.21
N ARG A 60 -12.06 -15.77 -2.41
CA ARG A 60 -11.65 -14.39 -2.69
C ARG A 60 -12.65 -13.72 -3.62
N TYR A 61 -12.90 -12.43 -3.41
CA TYR A 61 -13.81 -11.63 -4.26
C TYR A 61 -15.20 -12.26 -4.47
N GLY A 62 -15.75 -12.88 -3.40
CA GLY A 62 -17.06 -13.52 -3.44
C GLY A 62 -17.12 -14.87 -4.17
N ARG A 63 -15.98 -15.43 -4.62
CA ARG A 63 -15.90 -16.73 -5.31
C ARG A 63 -14.87 -17.64 -4.67
N THR A 64 -14.99 -18.94 -4.90
CA THR A 64 -14.01 -19.94 -4.49
C THR A 64 -13.16 -20.31 -5.70
N ASP A 65 -11.89 -19.93 -5.66
CA ASP A 65 -10.93 -20.20 -6.73
C ASP A 65 -9.93 -21.29 -6.28
N THR A 66 -9.56 -22.17 -7.21
CA THR A 66 -8.45 -23.11 -7.02
C THR A 66 -7.13 -22.41 -7.31
N VAL A 67 -6.20 -22.44 -6.36
CA VAL A 67 -4.90 -21.78 -6.43
C VAL A 67 -3.80 -22.74 -5.97
N GLN A 68 -2.57 -22.46 -6.36
CA GLN A 68 -1.39 -23.10 -5.80
C GLN A 68 -0.70 -22.15 -4.84
N ILE A 69 -0.30 -22.69 -3.69
CA ILE A 69 0.37 -21.96 -2.62
C ILE A 69 1.73 -22.59 -2.35
N SER A 70 2.74 -21.74 -2.18
CA SER A 70 4.01 -22.10 -1.57
C SER A 70 4.25 -21.25 -0.33
N GLU A 71 4.79 -21.87 0.71
CA GLU A 71 4.98 -21.24 2.01
C GLU A 71 6.45 -21.35 2.42
N THR A 72 7.00 -20.28 2.98
CA THR A 72 8.38 -20.28 3.45
C THR A 72 8.52 -19.42 4.69
N THR A 73 8.94 -20.05 5.80
CA THR A 73 9.31 -19.34 7.02
C THR A 73 10.71 -18.79 6.86
N CYS A 74 10.85 -17.47 6.95
CA CYS A 74 12.10 -16.78 6.67
C CYS A 74 12.19 -15.47 7.45
N LEU A 75 13.16 -14.65 7.08
CA LEU A 75 13.48 -13.40 7.72
C LEU A 75 13.67 -12.30 6.67
N TRP A 76 12.97 -11.18 6.84
CA TRP A 76 13.15 -9.97 6.04
C TRP A 76 13.88 -8.91 6.85
N TYR A 77 15.22 -8.98 6.83
CA TYR A 77 16.06 -8.24 7.77
C TYR A 77 15.93 -6.71 7.68
N GLY A 78 15.63 -6.18 6.49
CA GLY A 78 15.49 -4.74 6.27
C GLY A 78 14.35 -4.12 7.10
N PRO A 79 13.10 -4.59 6.95
CA PRO A 79 11.96 -3.99 7.66
C PRO A 79 11.63 -4.65 9.01
N PHE A 80 11.95 -5.94 9.16
CA PHE A 80 11.55 -6.79 10.31
C PHE A 80 12.75 -7.28 11.16
N ARG A 81 13.99 -7.00 10.75
CA ARG A 81 15.21 -7.38 11.49
C ARG A 81 15.21 -8.88 11.84
N ALA A 82 15.20 -9.21 13.12
CA ALA A 82 15.27 -10.59 13.62
C ALA A 82 13.91 -11.28 13.75
N GLN A 83 12.81 -10.58 13.44
CA GLN A 83 11.47 -11.14 13.56
C GLN A 83 11.25 -12.20 12.47
N THR A 84 10.80 -13.37 12.90
CA THR A 84 10.37 -14.46 12.02
C THR A 84 9.12 -14.04 11.27
N ILE A 85 9.12 -14.27 9.97
CA ILE A 85 7.99 -14.01 9.08
C ILE A 85 7.68 -15.24 8.26
N ARG A 86 6.46 -15.32 7.75
CA ARG A 86 6.05 -16.31 6.76
C ARG A 86 5.74 -15.62 5.45
N VAL A 87 6.35 -16.12 4.38
CA VAL A 87 6.06 -15.70 3.01
C VAL A 87 5.14 -16.72 2.39
N ILE A 88 4.06 -16.24 1.79
CA ILE A 88 3.03 -17.05 1.14
C ILE A 88 2.97 -16.59 -0.31
N LEU A 89 3.41 -17.44 -1.23
CA LEU A 89 3.37 -17.20 -2.66
C LEU A 89 2.13 -17.88 -3.21
N VAL A 90 1.32 -17.13 -3.97
CA VAL A 90 0.09 -17.63 -4.57
C VAL A 90 0.20 -17.51 -6.07
N ARG A 91 -0.17 -18.57 -6.79
CA ARG A 91 -0.36 -18.55 -8.24
C ARG A 91 -1.67 -19.22 -8.63
N ASP A 92 -2.29 -18.70 -9.67
CA ASP A 92 -3.52 -19.28 -10.22
C ASP A 92 -3.15 -20.50 -11.08
N THR A 93 -3.93 -21.59 -10.99
CA THR A 93 -3.72 -22.78 -11.83
C THR A 93 -3.98 -22.51 -13.31
N HIS A 94 -4.88 -21.57 -13.59
CA HIS A 94 -5.14 -21.04 -14.92
C HIS A 94 -4.79 -19.56 -14.93
N PRO A 95 -3.65 -19.16 -15.54
CA PRO A 95 -3.27 -17.76 -15.61
C PRO A 95 -4.36 -16.94 -16.32
N ARG A 96 -4.78 -15.82 -15.72
CA ARG A 96 -5.81 -14.95 -16.28
C ARG A 96 -5.32 -14.12 -17.49
N THR A 97 -4.02 -14.07 -17.71
CA THR A 97 -3.39 -13.28 -18.78
C THR A 97 -2.49 -14.20 -19.60
N ARG A 98 -2.54 -14.03 -20.94
CA ARG A 98 -1.73 -14.80 -21.90
C ARG A 98 -0.25 -14.40 -21.85
N ASP A 99 0.03 -13.20 -21.37
CA ASP A 99 1.37 -12.72 -21.02
C ASP A 99 1.73 -13.30 -19.66
N GLY A 100 2.46 -14.42 -19.67
CA GLY A 100 2.91 -15.09 -18.45
C GLY A 100 3.85 -14.20 -17.65
N ASP A 101 3.50 -13.91 -16.41
CA ASP A 101 4.48 -13.36 -15.46
C ASP A 101 5.53 -14.45 -15.21
N ASP A 102 6.72 -14.28 -15.78
CA ASP A 102 7.85 -15.23 -15.70
C ASP A 102 8.37 -15.44 -14.28
N ARG A 103 7.86 -14.66 -13.31
CA ARG A 103 8.20 -14.78 -11.89
C ARG A 103 7.73 -16.08 -11.25
N GLY A 104 6.81 -16.81 -11.89
CA GLY A 104 6.29 -18.09 -11.39
C GLY A 104 5.29 -17.99 -10.24
N TYR A 105 4.89 -16.77 -9.84
CA TYR A 105 3.86 -16.47 -8.85
C TYR A 105 3.04 -15.24 -9.25
N GLY A 106 1.77 -15.15 -8.80
CA GLY A 106 0.90 -14.00 -9.07
C GLY A 106 0.77 -13.02 -7.89
N LEU A 107 0.75 -13.53 -6.66
CA LEU A 107 0.58 -12.72 -5.46
C LEU A 107 1.56 -13.18 -4.37
N PRO A 108 2.58 -12.35 -4.05
CA PRO A 108 3.47 -12.61 -2.92
C PRO A 108 2.95 -11.91 -1.67
N LEU A 109 2.57 -12.68 -0.65
CA LEU A 109 2.19 -12.18 0.66
C LEU A 109 3.31 -12.42 1.68
N ILE A 110 3.40 -11.50 2.62
CA ILE A 110 4.22 -11.62 3.82
C ILE A 110 3.32 -11.44 5.03
N THR A 111 3.51 -12.27 6.04
CA THR A 111 2.78 -12.18 7.30
C THR A 111 3.70 -12.42 8.50
N THR A 112 3.35 -11.81 9.64
CA THR A 112 3.89 -12.20 10.96
C THR A 112 3.11 -13.36 11.59
N ASP A 113 1.98 -13.75 11.01
CA ASP A 113 1.19 -14.92 11.42
C ASP A 113 1.85 -16.23 11.01
N LEU A 114 2.32 -17.00 11.99
CA LEU A 114 2.95 -18.29 11.74
C LEU A 114 1.99 -19.47 11.86
N HIS A 115 0.76 -19.25 12.34
CA HIS A 115 -0.12 -20.33 12.78
C HIS A 115 -1.40 -20.44 11.95
N SER A 116 -1.98 -19.32 11.49
CA SER A 116 -3.18 -19.37 10.67
C SER A 116 -2.95 -20.13 9.37
N PRO A 117 -3.97 -20.84 8.85
CA PRO A 117 -3.88 -21.45 7.53
C PRO A 117 -3.67 -20.37 6.45
N ALA A 118 -2.88 -20.71 5.43
CA ALA A 118 -2.54 -19.76 4.36
C ALA A 118 -3.78 -19.30 3.60
N GLU A 119 -4.77 -20.20 3.44
CA GLU A 119 -6.06 -19.97 2.81
C GLU A 119 -6.80 -18.79 3.45
N ASP A 120 -6.87 -18.77 4.78
CA ASP A 120 -7.55 -17.71 5.53
C ASP A 120 -6.79 -16.39 5.43
N LEU A 121 -5.46 -16.43 5.45
CA LEU A 121 -4.63 -15.23 5.28
C LEU A 121 -4.82 -14.62 3.88
N ILE A 122 -4.92 -15.44 2.85
CA ILE A 122 -5.19 -14.99 1.48
C ILE A 122 -6.62 -14.44 1.38
N ALA A 123 -7.61 -15.13 1.97
CA ALA A 123 -9.00 -14.69 1.97
C ALA A 123 -9.17 -13.34 2.69
N ARG A 124 -8.55 -13.20 3.88
CA ARG A 124 -8.50 -11.94 4.65
C ARG A 124 -7.82 -10.83 3.86
N TYR A 125 -6.69 -11.13 3.22
CA TYR A 125 -6.00 -10.15 2.37
C TYR A 125 -6.87 -9.72 1.17
N ALA A 126 -7.55 -10.66 0.52
CA ALA A 126 -8.45 -10.35 -0.59
C ALA A 126 -9.65 -9.49 -0.17
N ALA A 127 -10.21 -9.72 1.03
CA ALA A 127 -11.30 -8.92 1.58
C ALA A 127 -10.92 -7.46 1.80
N ARG A 128 -9.62 -7.12 1.93
CA ARG A 128 -9.13 -5.74 2.04
C ARG A 128 -9.58 -4.87 0.87
N TRP A 129 -9.75 -5.44 -0.32
CA TRP A 129 -10.18 -4.69 -1.52
C TRP A 129 -11.53 -4.00 -1.33
N CYS A 130 -12.41 -4.53 -0.48
CA CYS A 130 -13.69 -3.89 -0.16
C CYS A 130 -13.53 -2.46 0.38
N ILE A 131 -12.41 -2.15 1.06
CA ILE A 131 -12.12 -0.80 1.53
C ILE A 131 -11.89 0.15 0.36
N GLU A 132 -11.16 -0.29 -0.67
CA GLU A 132 -10.87 0.52 -1.86
C GLU A 132 -12.14 0.74 -2.68
N VAL A 133 -13.00 -0.27 -2.78
CA VAL A 133 -14.35 -0.15 -3.37
C VAL A 133 -15.18 0.87 -2.58
N ALA A 134 -15.22 0.78 -1.25
CA ALA A 134 -15.96 1.74 -0.43
C ALA A 134 -15.48 3.19 -0.63
N PHE A 135 -14.16 3.43 -0.71
CA PHE A 135 -13.64 4.78 -0.99
C PHE A 135 -13.88 5.25 -2.42
N PHE A 136 -13.95 4.34 -3.37
CA PHE A 136 -14.34 4.66 -4.74
C PHE A 136 -15.82 5.08 -4.78
N ASP A 137 -16.70 4.26 -4.23
CA ASP A 137 -18.16 4.49 -4.20
C ASP A 137 -18.49 5.77 -3.42
N ALA A 138 -17.84 6.01 -2.27
CA ALA A 138 -18.02 7.25 -1.52
C ALA A 138 -17.71 8.49 -2.37
N ARG A 139 -16.68 8.44 -3.22
CA ARG A 139 -16.32 9.57 -4.08
C ARG A 139 -17.19 9.68 -5.32
N GLN A 140 -17.52 8.56 -5.97
CA GLN A 140 -18.25 8.55 -7.23
C GLN A 140 -19.76 8.65 -7.05
N SER A 141 -20.33 7.87 -6.14
CA SER A 141 -21.78 7.80 -5.93
C SER A 141 -22.29 8.89 -4.99
N LEU A 142 -21.59 9.13 -3.89
CA LEU A 142 -22.01 10.13 -2.89
C LEU A 142 -21.31 11.48 -3.04
N GLY A 143 -20.33 11.60 -3.95
CA GLY A 143 -19.64 12.86 -4.18
C GLY A 143 -18.84 13.38 -2.98
N VAL A 144 -18.45 12.50 -2.03
CA VAL A 144 -17.76 12.92 -0.79
C VAL A 144 -16.49 13.72 -1.07
N GLY A 145 -15.78 13.39 -2.16
CA GLY A 145 -14.58 14.12 -2.60
C GLY A 145 -14.85 15.43 -3.35
N GLN A 146 -16.10 15.76 -3.67
CA GLN A 146 -16.49 16.96 -4.41
C GLN A 146 -16.97 18.10 -3.50
N ALA A 147 -17.03 17.87 -2.19
CA ALA A 147 -17.41 18.89 -1.21
C ALA A 147 -16.41 20.06 -1.22
N ARG A 148 -16.90 21.27 -1.51
CA ARG A 148 -16.08 22.50 -1.55
C ARG A 148 -15.90 23.13 -0.16
N ASN A 149 -15.37 22.33 0.77
CA ASN A 149 -15.10 22.78 2.13
C ASN A 149 -13.89 23.73 2.16
N ARG A 150 -14.04 24.88 2.82
CA ARG A 150 -12.97 25.90 2.95
C ARG A 150 -12.20 25.82 4.27
N THR A 151 -12.62 24.96 5.20
CA THR A 151 -12.00 24.81 6.52
C THR A 151 -11.72 23.35 6.83
N ARG A 152 -10.65 23.09 7.60
CA ARG A 152 -10.26 21.75 8.03
C ARG A 152 -11.37 21.03 8.80
N LEU A 153 -12.01 21.73 9.72
CA LEU A 153 -13.09 21.18 10.55
C LEU A 153 -14.32 20.75 9.72
N ALA A 154 -14.61 21.45 8.61
CA ALA A 154 -15.67 21.03 7.69
C ALA A 154 -15.30 19.72 6.99
N VAL A 155 -14.05 19.56 6.52
CA VAL A 155 -13.56 18.31 5.92
C VAL A 155 -13.62 17.15 6.90
N GLU A 156 -13.16 17.36 8.14
CA GLU A 156 -13.16 16.35 9.20
C GLU A 156 -14.58 15.87 9.58
N ARG A 157 -15.63 16.64 9.24
CA ARG A 157 -17.04 16.25 9.44
C ARG A 157 -17.66 15.62 8.19
N THR A 158 -17.42 16.20 7.01
CA THR A 158 -18.06 15.76 5.76
C THR A 158 -17.62 14.35 5.35
N VAL A 159 -16.34 14.02 5.49
CA VAL A 159 -15.83 12.70 5.05
C VAL A 159 -16.40 11.56 5.91
N PRO A 160 -16.34 11.59 7.26
CA PRO A 160 -16.96 10.56 8.08
C PRO A 160 -18.47 10.45 7.87
N PHE A 161 -19.17 11.59 7.78
CA PHE A 161 -20.61 11.60 7.52
C PHE A 161 -20.96 10.92 6.19
N GLY A 162 -20.23 11.22 5.11
CA GLY A 162 -20.39 10.57 3.82
C GLY A 162 -20.15 9.05 3.87
N MET A 163 -19.15 8.60 4.63
CA MET A 163 -18.88 7.17 4.84
C MET A 163 -20.00 6.47 5.62
N ILE A 164 -20.61 7.14 6.60
CA ILE A 164 -21.78 6.64 7.33
C ILE A 164 -22.98 6.51 6.38
N CYS A 165 -23.26 7.53 5.57
CA CYS A 165 -24.35 7.48 4.59
C CYS A 165 -24.16 6.33 3.58
N LEU A 166 -22.94 6.11 3.09
CA LEU A 166 -22.62 4.96 2.22
C LEU A 166 -22.92 3.64 2.93
N SER A 167 -22.48 3.50 4.17
CA SER A 167 -22.68 2.29 4.96
C SER A 167 -24.17 2.00 5.18
N LEU A 168 -24.97 3.02 5.52
CA LEU A 168 -26.42 2.91 5.67
C LEU A 168 -27.11 2.52 4.36
N THR A 169 -26.63 3.08 3.23
CA THR A 169 -27.17 2.77 1.90
C THR A 169 -26.93 1.31 1.54
N ILE A 170 -25.70 0.81 1.77
CA ILE A 170 -25.33 -0.59 1.55
C ILE A 170 -26.14 -1.51 2.47
N LEU A 171 -26.30 -1.16 3.74
CA LEU A 171 -27.05 -1.96 4.71
C LEU A 171 -28.54 -2.04 4.34
N TRP A 172 -29.15 -0.90 3.99
CA TRP A 172 -30.53 -0.86 3.52
C TRP A 172 -30.71 -1.74 2.27
N TYR A 173 -29.81 -1.63 1.30
CA TYR A 173 -29.86 -2.45 0.10
C TYR A 173 -29.69 -3.95 0.41
N ALA A 174 -28.78 -4.30 1.32
CA ALA A 174 -28.55 -5.69 1.70
C ALA A 174 -29.74 -6.33 2.42
N ILE A 175 -30.45 -5.58 3.27
CA ILE A 175 -31.57 -6.10 4.07
C ILE A 175 -32.90 -6.03 3.30
N HIS A 176 -33.18 -4.92 2.60
CA HIS A 176 -34.49 -4.64 2.01
C HIS A 176 -34.47 -4.53 0.48
N GLY A 177 -33.35 -4.07 -0.09
CA GLY A 177 -33.21 -3.90 -1.54
C GLY A 177 -32.96 -5.22 -2.30
N HIS A 178 -32.35 -6.21 -1.64
CA HIS A 178 -32.01 -7.49 -2.26
C HIS A 178 -33.14 -8.52 -2.10
N SER A 179 -34.15 -8.45 -2.98
CA SER A 179 -35.09 -9.56 -3.16
C SER A 179 -34.43 -10.69 -3.97
N PRO A 180 -34.24 -11.92 -3.43
CA PRO A 180 -33.56 -13.02 -4.14
C PRO A 180 -34.35 -13.55 -5.35
N ARG A 181 -35.60 -13.10 -5.56
CA ARG A 181 -36.53 -13.62 -6.56
C ARG A 181 -36.46 -12.96 -7.95
N ARG A 182 -35.53 -12.02 -8.21
CA ARG A 182 -35.53 -11.21 -9.45
C ARG A 182 -34.40 -11.48 -10.46
N HIS A 183 -33.86 -12.69 -10.49
CA HIS A 183 -32.95 -13.10 -11.57
C HIS A 183 -33.10 -14.59 -11.93
N ARG A 184 -34.33 -14.97 -12.30
CA ARG A 184 -34.51 -16.03 -13.30
C ARG A 184 -34.21 -15.39 -14.66
N ARG A 185 -32.97 -15.47 -15.12
CA ARG A 185 -32.60 -15.03 -16.48
C ARG A 185 -33.37 -15.90 -17.46
N THR A 186 -34.39 -15.35 -18.09
CA THR A 186 -34.85 -15.83 -19.39
C THR A 186 -33.68 -15.68 -20.37
N THR A 187 -33.23 -16.80 -20.92
CA THR A 187 -32.39 -16.82 -22.11
C THR A 187 -33.19 -16.22 -23.26
N GLY A 188 -32.95 -14.95 -23.55
CA GLY A 188 -33.59 -14.20 -24.62
C GLY A 188 -32.76 -12.98 -24.96
N THR A 189 -32.07 -13.07 -26.08
CA THR A 189 -31.16 -12.09 -26.68
C THR A 189 -31.81 -10.70 -26.84
N SER A 190 -31.20 -9.65 -26.27
CA SER A 190 -30.96 -8.38 -26.97
C SER A 190 -30.01 -7.45 -26.19
N PRO A 191 -29.19 -6.63 -26.88
CA PRO A 191 -27.98 -6.04 -26.31
C PRO A 191 -28.22 -4.57 -25.91
N LEU A 192 -28.49 -4.33 -24.63
CA LEU A 192 -28.37 -3.00 -24.04
C LEU A 192 -27.73 -3.12 -22.66
N VAL A 193 -26.42 -3.37 -22.67
CA VAL A 193 -25.57 -3.07 -21.52
C VAL A 193 -24.48 -2.15 -22.04
N HIS A 194 -24.55 -0.89 -21.60
CA HIS A 194 -23.45 0.04 -21.75
C HIS A 194 -22.17 -0.65 -21.27
N HIS A 195 -21.17 -0.65 -22.14
CA HIS A 195 -19.83 -1.15 -21.93
C HIS A 195 -19.16 -0.39 -20.76
N GLN A 196 -19.51 -0.72 -19.51
CA GLN A 196 -18.67 -0.41 -18.35
C GLN A 196 -17.53 -1.43 -18.29
N ASP A 197 -16.68 -1.29 -19.30
CA ASP A 197 -15.24 -1.27 -19.21
C ASP A 197 -14.60 -2.15 -18.12
N ARG A 198 -14.37 -3.40 -18.56
CA ARG A 198 -13.41 -4.38 -18.04
C ARG A 198 -11.95 -3.86 -17.97
N THR A 199 -11.72 -2.56 -18.12
CA THR A 199 -10.41 -1.89 -18.08
C THR A 199 -9.86 -1.76 -16.67
N VAL A 200 -10.70 -1.76 -15.63
CA VAL A 200 -10.25 -1.67 -14.23
C VAL A 200 -9.53 -2.94 -13.76
N LEU A 201 -9.91 -4.12 -14.27
CA LEU A 201 -9.18 -5.36 -14.01
C LEU A 201 -7.84 -5.43 -14.77
N ARG A 202 -7.73 -4.71 -15.91
CA ARG A 202 -6.58 -4.77 -16.83
C ARG A 202 -5.43 -3.83 -16.43
N ARG A 203 -5.69 -2.78 -15.64
CA ARG A 203 -4.67 -1.77 -15.29
C ARG A 203 -3.64 -2.18 -14.23
N HIS A 204 -3.80 -3.32 -13.56
CA HIS A 204 -2.96 -3.65 -12.39
C HIS A 204 -1.86 -4.71 -12.63
N GLY A 205 -1.62 -5.10 -13.89
CA GLY A 205 -0.36 -5.73 -14.29
C GLY A 205 0.80 -4.73 -14.46
N ASP A 206 0.51 -3.48 -14.86
CA ASP A 206 1.52 -2.54 -15.37
C ASP A 206 1.63 -1.19 -14.63
N GLN A 207 1.20 -1.09 -13.37
CA GLN A 207 1.45 0.12 -12.57
C GLN A 207 2.80 0.09 -11.85
N ALA A 208 3.87 0.06 -12.63
CA ALA A 208 5.09 0.81 -12.35
C ALA A 208 5.51 1.50 -13.65
N PRO A 209 5.24 2.80 -13.84
CA PRO A 209 5.74 3.51 -15.00
C PRO A 209 7.28 3.45 -15.00
N PRO A 210 7.95 3.24 -16.16
CA PRO A 210 9.39 3.42 -16.24
C PRO A 210 9.71 4.87 -15.85
N ARG A 211 10.52 5.04 -14.81
CA ARG A 211 10.99 6.36 -14.35
C ARG A 211 11.98 6.93 -15.36
N HIS A 212 11.50 7.51 -16.46
CA HIS A 212 12.28 8.39 -17.31
C HIS A 212 12.01 9.85 -16.97
N HIS A 213 12.59 10.31 -15.87
CA HIS A 213 12.85 11.74 -15.64
C HIS A 213 13.90 11.90 -14.53
N ARG A 214 15.16 11.67 -14.88
CA ARG A 214 16.26 12.43 -14.30
C ARG A 214 16.35 13.73 -15.11
N ARG A 215 15.48 14.70 -14.84
CA ARG A 215 15.77 16.07 -15.26
C ARG A 215 16.80 16.61 -14.28
N THR A 216 17.98 16.89 -14.80
CA THR A 216 19.02 17.66 -14.12
C THR A 216 18.38 18.95 -13.62
N PHE A 217 18.57 19.28 -12.34
CA PHE A 217 18.15 20.57 -11.80
C PHE A 217 18.86 21.67 -12.60
N SER A 218 18.11 22.39 -13.44
CA SER A 218 18.58 23.65 -14.00
C SER A 218 18.75 24.65 -12.86
N ALA A 219 19.90 25.34 -12.84
CA ALA A 219 20.17 26.41 -11.90
C ALA A 219 19.09 27.51 -11.98
N PRO A 220 18.83 28.26 -10.89
CA PRO A 220 17.81 29.31 -10.90
C PRO A 220 18.16 30.40 -11.90
N SER A 221 17.25 30.70 -12.82
CA SER A 221 17.33 31.89 -13.68
C SER A 221 17.17 33.16 -12.82
N PRO A 222 17.89 34.27 -13.12
CA PRO A 222 17.73 35.51 -12.38
C PRO A 222 16.36 36.14 -12.64
N LEU A 223 15.76 36.69 -11.58
CA LEU A 223 14.47 37.39 -11.63
C LEU A 223 14.55 38.65 -12.52
N PRO A 224 13.51 38.96 -13.31
CA PRO A 224 13.43 40.24 -14.02
C PRO A 224 13.29 41.39 -13.02
N GLY A 225 14.16 42.39 -13.15
CA GLY A 225 14.15 43.59 -12.32
C GLY A 225 12.88 44.42 -12.56
N HIS A 226 12.02 44.50 -11.55
CA HIS A 226 11.00 45.55 -11.49
C HIS A 226 11.65 46.83 -10.97
N THR A 227 11.92 47.77 -11.87
CA THR A 227 12.21 49.17 -11.56
C THR A 227 10.94 49.86 -11.06
N ARG A 228 10.75 49.92 -9.74
CA ARG A 228 9.96 50.99 -9.12
C ARG A 228 10.92 52.06 -8.60
N ARG A 229 11.11 53.11 -9.40
CA ARG A 229 11.62 54.41 -8.92
C ARG A 229 10.65 54.91 -7.85
N ASN A 230 11.10 55.02 -6.61
CA ASN A 230 10.40 55.70 -5.55
C ASN A 230 10.97 57.13 -5.46
N PRO A 231 10.23 58.19 -5.85
CA PRO A 231 10.72 59.55 -5.75
C PRO A 231 10.47 60.08 -4.33
N GLY A 232 11.55 60.50 -3.67
CA GLY A 232 11.44 61.28 -2.42
C GLY A 232 11.76 60.53 -1.15
N ARG A 233 13.05 60.27 -0.89
CA ARG A 233 13.59 60.44 0.47
C ARG A 233 15.10 60.73 0.43
N PRO A 234 15.62 61.67 1.25
CA PRO A 234 16.98 62.20 1.10
C PRO A 234 18.05 61.24 1.65
N ARG A 235 19.23 61.29 1.03
CA ARG A 235 20.46 60.61 1.49
C ARG A 235 21.16 61.44 2.57
N SER A 236 21.48 60.81 3.70
CA SER A 236 22.62 61.18 4.56
C SER A 236 23.17 59.86 5.16
N LEU A 237 24.38 59.46 4.77
CA LEU A 237 25.70 59.76 5.38
C LEU A 237 25.93 59.04 6.72
N GLY A 238 26.97 58.18 6.77
CA GLY A 238 27.76 58.02 8.00
C GLY A 238 28.07 56.61 8.49
N ARG A 239 29.23 56.09 8.07
CA ARG A 239 30.31 55.48 8.88
C ARG A 239 30.02 54.55 10.10
N ARG A 240 30.72 53.40 10.02
CA ARG A 240 31.68 52.78 10.98
C ARG A 240 31.22 51.71 12.01
N ARG A 241 31.99 50.60 11.91
CA ARG A 241 32.73 49.82 12.94
C ARG A 241 32.01 48.80 13.84
N ASN A 242 32.51 47.56 13.70
CA ASN A 242 32.99 46.61 14.72
C ASN A 242 32.48 46.75 16.17
N MET A 243 32.01 45.64 16.74
CA MET A 243 32.60 44.90 17.89
C MET A 243 31.52 43.96 18.46
N ILE A 244 31.79 42.65 18.47
CA ILE A 244 32.19 41.82 19.63
C ILE A 244 31.00 41.14 20.31
N ASN A 245 31.20 39.83 20.47
CA ASN A 245 30.49 38.88 21.32
C ASN A 245 30.00 39.45 22.66
N HIS A 246 28.83 38.98 23.13
CA HIS A 246 28.73 38.36 24.44
C HIS A 246 27.42 37.56 24.61
N LYS A 247 27.58 36.39 25.24
CA LYS A 247 26.53 35.54 25.84
C LYS A 247 25.87 36.23 27.04
N CYS A 248 24.59 35.94 27.25
CA CYS A 248 23.90 35.68 28.54
C CYS A 248 22.44 35.35 28.17
N GLU A 249 21.96 34.12 28.23
CA GLU A 249 21.62 33.33 29.43
C GLU A 249 20.53 33.97 30.31
N THR A 250 19.49 33.17 30.52
CA THR A 250 18.57 33.06 31.67
C THR A 250 17.23 33.82 31.72
N ARG A 251 16.26 33.02 32.21
CA ARG A 251 14.98 33.30 32.91
C ARG A 251 13.76 33.61 32.04
N GLU A 252 12.79 32.70 31.97
CA GLU A 252 11.81 32.20 32.98
C GLU A 252 10.51 33.00 32.97
N MET A 253 9.41 32.22 32.94
CA MET A 253 8.03 32.50 33.36
C MET A 253 7.33 33.66 32.65
N ILE A 254 6.13 33.45 32.10
CA ILE A 254 4.95 32.79 32.69
C ILE A 254 4.32 31.81 31.69
#